data_AF-A0A1G0XLY8-F1
#
_entry.id   AF-A0A1G0XLY8-F1
#
_cell.length_a   1.000
_cell.length_b   1.000
_cell.length_c   1.000
_cell.angle_alpha   90.00
_cell.angle_beta   90.00
_cell.angle_gamma   90.00
#
_symmetry.space_group_name_H-M   'P 1'
#
loop_
_entity.id
_entity.type
_entity.pdbx_description
1 polymer ?
#
loop_
_entity_poly.entity_id
_entity_poly.type
_entity_poly.pdbx_seq_one_letter_code
_entity_poly.pdbx_strand_id
1 'polypeptide(L)'
;MKPLVTLPAHFDGNAIILDTPFTLQPDDKLLVTILKSEINADEREEWNASSLSQLNKAYSTDEPEYSLSLVKEPNPENKNERR
;
A
#
# COMPACT_ATOMS: atom_id res chain seq x y z
N MET A 1 -12.66 -23.84 -16.82
CA MET A 1 -12.18 -22.46 -17.08
C MET A 1 -10.72 -22.42 -16.65
N LYS A 2 -9.77 -22.03 -17.50
CA LYS A 2 -8.37 -21.86 -17.04
C LYS A 2 -8.36 -20.71 -15.99
N PRO A 3 -7.76 -20.90 -14.81
CA PRO A 3 -7.68 -19.82 -13.82
C PRO A 3 -6.83 -18.67 -14.36
N LEU A 4 -7.18 -17.44 -13.99
CA LEU A 4 -6.31 -16.29 -14.23
C LEU A 4 -5.03 -16.48 -13.42
N VAL A 5 -3.88 -16.39 -14.10
CA VAL A 5 -2.56 -16.44 -13.46
C VAL A 5 -1.85 -15.12 -13.72
N THR A 6 -1.25 -14.55 -12.67
CA THR A 6 -0.39 -13.38 -12.77
C THR A 6 1.05 -13.85 -12.75
N LEU A 7 1.82 -13.45 -13.76
CA LEU A 7 3.22 -13.82 -13.91
C LEU A 7 4.07 -12.54 -13.87
N PRO A 8 5.19 -12.52 -13.12
CA PRO A 8 6.14 -11.42 -13.20
C PRO A 8 6.81 -11.42 -14.57
N ALA A 9 6.98 -10.22 -15.12
CA ALA A 9 7.59 -10.00 -16.41
C ALA A 9 8.19 -8.59 -16.47
N HIS A 10 9.23 -8.42 -17.28
CA HIS A 10 9.80 -7.12 -17.61
C HIS A 10 9.86 -6.91 -19.12
N PHE A 11 9.92 -5.64 -19.53
CA PHE A 11 10.21 -5.28 -20.91
C PHE A 11 11.72 -5.12 -21.06
N ASP A 12 12.33 -5.88 -21.96
CA ASP A 12 13.78 -5.84 -22.20
C ASP A 12 14.20 -4.74 -23.21
N GLY A 13 13.24 -3.96 -23.71
CA GLY A 13 13.43 -2.97 -24.78
C GLY A 13 12.91 -3.42 -26.13
N ASN A 14 12.61 -4.71 -26.31
CA ASN A 14 12.12 -5.30 -27.56
C ASN A 14 10.90 -6.21 -27.35
N ALA A 15 10.90 -7.02 -26.29
CA ALA A 15 9.87 -7.99 -25.98
C ALA A 15 9.51 -8.00 -24.48
N ILE A 16 8.33 -8.54 -24.18
CA ILE A 16 7.92 -8.85 -22.80
C ILE A 16 8.52 -10.21 -22.43
N ILE A 17 9.41 -10.22 -21.44
CA ILE A 17 10.09 -11.42 -20.97
C ILE A 17 9.42 -11.87 -19.67
N LEU A 18 8.96 -13.11 -19.63
CA LEU A 18 8.47 -13.72 -18.39
C LEU A 18 9.66 -14.02 -17.49
N ASP A 19 9.63 -13.50 -16.27
CA ASP A 19 10.72 -13.72 -15.28
C ASP A 19 10.70 -15.14 -14.71
N THR A 20 9.60 -15.85 -14.95
CA THR A 20 9.39 -17.23 -14.52
C THR A 20 9.05 -18.12 -15.72
N PRO A 21 9.56 -19.36 -15.77
CA PRO A 21 9.20 -20.29 -16.83
C PRO A 21 7.70 -20.53 -16.86
N PHE A 22 7.09 -20.29 -18.02
CA PHE A 22 5.66 -20.55 -18.24
C PHE A 22 5.43 -20.94 -19.69
N THR A 23 4.64 -21.98 -19.93
CA THR A 23 4.34 -22.46 -21.27
C THR A 23 3.09 -21.76 -21.81
N LEU A 24 3.28 -20.97 -22.86
CA LEU A 24 2.19 -20.40 -23.65
C LEU A 24 1.86 -21.31 -24.84
N GLN A 25 0.58 -21.46 -25.15
CA GLN A 25 0.12 -22.07 -26.39
C GLN A 25 -0.17 -20.97 -27.44
N PRO A 26 -0.12 -21.30 -28.74
CA PRO A 26 -0.66 -20.42 -29.77
C PRO A 26 -2.08 -19.97 -29.40
N ASP A 27 -2.35 -18.67 -29.60
CA ASP A 27 -3.65 -18.02 -29.34
C ASP A 27 -4.12 -18.01 -27.86
N ASP A 28 -3.24 -18.31 -26.89
CA ASP A 28 -3.56 -18.06 -25.48
C ASP A 28 -3.86 -16.56 -25.26
N LYS A 29 -5.02 -16.26 -24.66
CA LYS A 29 -5.43 -14.88 -24.38
C LYS A 29 -4.63 -14.33 -23.20
N LEU A 30 -3.88 -13.25 -23.44
CA LEU A 30 -3.06 -12.60 -22.43
C LEU A 30 -3.72 -11.28 -21.97
N LEU A 31 -3.66 -11.01 -20.67
CA LEU A 31 -3.94 -9.69 -20.10
C LEU A 31 -2.61 -9.07 -19.68
N VAL A 32 -2.21 -7.99 -20.34
CA VAL A 32 -0.95 -7.28 -20.03
C VAL A 32 -1.25 -6.07 -19.16
N THR A 33 -0.65 -6.03 -17.98
CA THR A 33 -0.72 -4.87 -17.07
C THR A 33 0.66 -4.25 -16.96
N ILE A 34 0.78 -2.95 -17.27
CA ILE A 34 2.04 -2.23 -17.18
C ILE A 34 2.14 -1.57 -15.80
N LEU A 35 3.10 -2.02 -15.00
CA LEU A 35 3.42 -1.41 -13.71
C LEU A 35 4.35 -0.22 -13.96
N LYS A 36 3.81 0.99 -13.90
CA LYS A 36 4.65 2.19 -13.90
C LYS A 36 5.36 2.28 -12.55
N SER A 37 6.69 2.33 -12.56
CA SER A 37 7.52 2.55 -11.36
C SER A 37 7.22 3.89 -10.68
N GLU A 38 6.71 4.83 -11.46
CA GLU A 38 6.32 6.14 -11.02
C GLU A 38 4.85 6.10 -10.63
N ILE A 39 4.58 5.81 -9.35
CA ILE A 39 3.60 6.66 -8.68
C ILE A 39 4.19 8.05 -8.84
N ASN A 40 3.50 8.90 -9.60
CA ASN A 40 3.98 10.25 -9.87
C ASN A 40 4.45 10.83 -8.52
N ALA A 41 5.73 11.20 -8.44
CA ALA A 41 6.29 11.69 -7.18
C ALA A 41 5.46 12.85 -6.64
N ASP A 42 4.90 13.65 -7.55
CA ASP A 42 3.96 14.73 -7.30
C ASP A 42 2.67 14.22 -6.63
N GLU A 43 2.06 13.15 -7.17
CA GLU A 43 0.85 12.55 -6.58
C GLU A 43 1.16 12.01 -5.19
N ARG A 44 2.28 11.31 -5.00
CA ARG A 44 2.66 10.84 -3.65
C ARG A 44 2.85 11.99 -2.68
N GLU A 45 3.45 13.10 -3.10
CA GLU A 45 3.65 14.28 -2.28
C GLU A 45 2.32 14.97 -1.94
N GLU A 46 1.40 15.11 -2.90
CA GLU A 46 0.05 15.63 -2.70
C GLU A 46 -0.75 14.81 -1.69
N TRP A 47 -0.68 13.48 -1.78
CA TRP A 47 -1.33 12.57 -0.83
C TRP A 47 -0.72 12.68 0.57
N ASN A 48 0.61 12.81 0.67
CA ASN A 48 1.29 13.02 1.94
C ASN A 48 0.92 14.36 2.58
N ALA A 49 0.91 15.44 1.81
CA ALA A 49 0.53 16.78 2.27
C ALA A 49 -0.92 16.81 2.76
N SER A 50 -1.82 16.16 2.02
CA SER A 50 -3.22 16.01 2.40
C SER A 50 -3.37 15.22 3.70
N SER A 51 -2.65 14.11 3.84
CA SER A 51 -2.68 13.27 5.04
C SER A 51 -2.18 14.03 6.27
N LEU A 52 -1.05 14.76 6.14
CA LEU A 52 -0.48 15.56 7.22
C LEU A 52 -1.43 16.68 7.66
N SER A 53 -2.03 17.38 6.69
CA SER A 53 -3.00 18.45 6.95
C SER A 53 -4.20 17.96 7.74
N GLN A 54 -4.74 16.79 7.37
CA GLN A 54 -5.89 16.20 8.06
C GLN A 54 -5.52 15.65 9.43
N LEU A 55 -4.31 15.08 9.58
CA LEU A 55 -3.80 14.65 10.88
C LEU A 55 -3.69 15.84 11.84
N ASN A 56 -3.08 16.95 11.42
CA ASN A 56 -2.96 18.16 12.24
C ASN A 56 -4.32 18.77 12.63
N LYS A 57 -5.36 18.61 11.81
CA LYS A 57 -6.72 19.05 12.19
C LYS A 57 -7.36 18.15 13.23
N ALA A 58 -7.04 16.86 13.24
CA ALA A 58 -7.59 15.90 14.20
C ALA A 58 -7.02 16.11 15.60
N TYR A 59 -5.73 16.49 15.69
CA TYR A 59 -5.05 16.76 16.95
C TYR A 59 -5.05 18.27 17.24
N SER A 60 -6.05 18.73 18.00
CA SER A 60 -6.20 20.14 18.43
C SER A 60 -5.73 20.32 19.87
N THR A 61 -5.48 21.56 20.28
CA THR A 61 -5.22 21.90 21.70
C THR A 61 -6.41 21.64 22.62
N ASP A 62 -7.61 21.50 22.06
CA ASP A 62 -8.85 21.20 22.80
C ASP A 62 -9.15 19.70 22.89
N GLU A 63 -8.13 18.84 22.76
CA GLU A 63 -8.30 17.41 22.96
C GLU A 63 -8.76 17.07 24.39
N PRO A 64 -9.73 16.16 24.56
CA PRO A 64 -10.11 15.70 25.88
C PRO A 64 -9.00 14.83 26.48
N GLU A 65 -8.71 15.00 27.78
CA GLU A 65 -7.79 14.11 28.48
C GLU A 65 -8.37 12.68 28.52
N TYR A 66 -7.70 11.75 27.85
CA TYR A 66 -8.06 10.34 27.87
C TYR A 66 -7.53 9.68 29.14
N SER A 67 -8.36 9.65 30.18
CA SER A 67 -8.00 9.01 31.46
C SER A 67 -8.01 7.48 31.38
N LEU A 68 -7.26 6.83 32.28
CA LEU A 68 -7.16 5.36 32.34
C LEU A 68 -8.51 4.65 32.61
N SER A 69 -9.52 5.36 33.13
CA SER A 69 -10.85 4.80 33.33
C SER A 69 -11.59 4.48 32.02
N LEU A 70 -11.13 5.02 30.90
CA LEU A 70 -11.68 4.74 29.56
C LEU A 70 -11.14 3.43 28.96
N VAL A 71 -10.14 2.79 29.58
CA VAL A 71 -9.56 1.53 29.12
C VAL A 71 -10.53 0.39 29.39
N LYS A 72 -10.98 -0.30 28.34
CA LYS A 72 -11.87 -1.46 28.44
C LYS A 72 -11.12 -2.74 28.80
N GLU A 73 -9.99 -2.97 28.17
CA GLU A 73 -9.12 -4.12 28.42
C GLU A 73 -7.67 -3.62 28.44
N PRO A 74 -6.94 -3.82 29.55
CA PRO A 74 -5.56 -3.39 29.65
C PRO A 74 -4.66 -4.25 28.77
N ASN A 75 -3.80 -3.60 27.96
CA ASN A 75 -2.77 -4.30 27.20
C ASN A 75 -1.60 -4.65 28.14
N PRO A 76 -1.33 -5.94 28.44
CA PRO A 76 -0.31 -6.35 29.41
C PRO A 76 1.13 -6.01 28.99
N GLU A 77 1.38 -5.78 27.70
CA GLU A 77 2.72 -5.42 27.19
C GLU A 77 2.98 -3.91 27.23
N ASN A 78 1.95 -3.09 27.41
CA ASN A 78 2.07 -1.64 27.40
C ASN A 78 2.15 -1.07 28.82
N LYS A 79 3.36 -0.66 29.25
CA LYS A 79 3.63 -0.22 30.63
C LYS A 79 3.18 1.20 30.95
N ASN A 80 2.61 1.96 30.00
CA ASN A 80 2.11 3.34 30.20
C ASN A 80 3.07 4.24 31.03
N GLU A 81 4.37 4.07 30.87
CA GLU A 81 5.39 4.94 31.48
C GLU A 81 5.44 6.21 30.63
N ARG A 82 4.55 7.17 30.92
CA ARG A 82 4.57 8.51 30.32
C ARG A 82 5.97 9.11 30.57
N ARG A 83 6.75 9.34 29.51
CA ARG A 83 8.01 10.09 29.53
C ARG A 83 7.75 11.59 29.66
#